data_AF-A0A958HVZ4-F1
#
_entry.id   AF-A0A958HVZ4-F1
#
_cell.length_a   1.000
_cell.length_b   1.000
_cell.length_c   1.000
_cell.angle_alpha   90.00
_cell.angle_beta   90.00
_cell.angle_gamma   90.00
#
_symmetry.space_group_name_H-M   'P 1'
#
loop_
_entity.id
_entity.type
_entity.pdbx_description
1 polymer ?
#
loop_
_entity_poly.entity_id
_entity_poly.type
_entity_poly.pdbx_seq_one_letter_code
_entity_poly.pdbx_strand_id
1 'polypeptide(L)'
;ENDLVMVLRDNAGGKYYNSIFTDFFDKAVDIEDVAGDTADSRTRFERGDIAFNNNIWYGFGGGNNLDSMIVDDWARSYFADPSNNNWIQDPQLAGISRTNDGNLDPRPAASSPARTNVKAAPADPWFYQVEYIGAFGDVDWTRGWTFLSEVGVTVGIEEQPAAGGIIVPESFTVSQNYPNPFNPSTRIDFSLPQNADVNITVYNVRGQKVATLVNGSRAAGSYTVNWNAENLPSGVYMYRFTAGNVVESRKMMLLK
;
A
#
# COMPACT_ATOMS: atom_id res chain seq x y z
N GLU A 1 10.26 -8.12 20.87
CA GLU A 1 10.49 -6.66 20.83
C GLU A 1 9.86 -5.97 19.62
N ASN A 2 8.92 -6.60 18.89
CA ASN A 2 8.21 -5.95 17.76
C ASN A 2 6.73 -5.73 18.08
N ASP A 3 6.42 -5.49 19.35
CA ASP A 3 5.05 -5.43 19.84
C ASP A 3 4.46 -4.00 19.64
N LEU A 4 5.34 -3.00 19.48
CA LEU A 4 5.01 -1.57 19.36
C LEU A 4 5.35 -1.02 17.97
N VAL A 5 4.58 -0.05 17.47
CA VAL A 5 4.94 0.71 16.24
C VAL A 5 6.09 1.64 16.52
N MET A 6 5.97 2.41 17.61
CA MET A 6 6.91 3.45 17.98
C MET A 6 7.17 3.41 19.47
N VAL A 7 8.46 3.46 19.80
CA VAL A 7 8.94 3.69 21.16
C VAL A 7 9.74 4.99 21.14
N LEU A 8 9.15 6.04 21.71
CA LEU A 8 9.76 7.37 21.77
C LEU A 8 10.56 7.49 23.06
N ARG A 9 11.88 7.31 22.93
CA ARG A 9 12.85 7.35 24.02
C ARG A 9 13.35 8.77 24.30
N ASP A 10 14.20 8.94 25.30
CA ASP A 10 14.90 10.20 25.56
C ASP A 10 15.48 10.84 24.28
N ASN A 11 15.33 12.15 24.15
CA ASN A 11 15.72 12.92 22.97
C ASN A 11 15.00 12.54 21.65
N ALA A 12 13.92 11.75 21.68
CA ALA A 12 13.09 11.58 20.50
C ALA A 12 12.37 12.89 20.12
N GLY A 13 12.21 13.10 18.82
CA GLY A 13 11.50 14.23 18.24
C GLY A 13 10.85 13.78 16.93
N GLY A 14 9.91 14.57 16.41
CA GLY A 14 9.30 14.27 15.12
C GLY A 14 7.82 14.57 15.10
N LYS A 15 7.35 15.02 13.94
CA LYS A 15 5.95 15.37 13.71
C LYS A 15 5.41 14.45 12.63
N TYR A 16 4.37 13.69 12.97
CA TYR A 16 3.79 12.68 12.10
C TYR A 16 2.43 13.19 11.63
N TYR A 17 2.33 13.44 10.32
CA TYR A 17 1.14 13.99 9.68
C TYR A 17 0.67 13.09 8.54
N ASN A 18 -0.65 12.98 8.36
CA ASN A 18 -1.27 12.28 7.23
C ASN A 18 -0.77 10.83 7.08
N SER A 19 -0.47 10.16 8.20
CA SER A 19 0.12 8.83 8.23
C SER A 19 -0.92 7.76 8.57
N ILE A 20 -0.71 6.55 8.03
CA ILE A 20 -1.50 5.36 8.37
C ILE A 20 -0.60 4.40 9.15
N PHE A 21 -1.02 4.05 10.37
CA PHE A 21 -0.38 3.04 11.21
C PHE A 21 -1.33 1.85 11.33
N THR A 22 -0.97 0.72 10.72
CA THR A 22 -1.83 -0.47 10.68
C THR A 22 -1.06 -1.78 10.73
N ASP A 23 -1.76 -2.85 11.15
CA ASP A 23 -1.30 -4.26 11.10
C ASP A 23 -0.07 -4.58 11.98
N PHE A 24 0.03 -3.92 13.14
CA PHE A 24 1.07 -4.21 14.14
C PHE A 24 0.60 -5.22 15.20
N PHE A 25 1.56 -5.92 15.79
CA PHE A 25 1.29 -7.11 16.60
C PHE A 25 0.52 -6.84 17.90
N ASP A 26 0.82 -5.75 18.62
CA ASP A 26 0.17 -5.49 19.91
C ASP A 26 -0.32 -4.04 20.02
N LYS A 27 0.58 -3.07 20.22
CA LYS A 27 0.21 -1.66 20.49
C LYS A 27 0.86 -0.69 19.53
N ALA A 28 0.44 0.57 19.59
CA ALA A 28 0.88 1.62 18.70
C ALA A 28 2.09 2.38 19.27
N VAL A 29 1.87 3.20 20.31
CA VAL A 29 2.85 4.20 20.75
C VAL A 29 3.14 4.04 22.23
N ASP A 30 4.43 4.05 22.55
CA ASP A 30 5.00 4.17 23.88
C ASP A 30 5.83 5.46 23.93
N ILE A 31 5.50 6.37 24.86
CA ILE A 31 6.21 7.64 25.05
C ILE A 31 6.85 7.62 26.42
N GLU A 32 8.16 7.43 26.42
CA GLU A 32 8.94 7.34 27.65
C GLU A 32 8.74 8.59 28.51
N ASP A 33 8.56 8.33 29.82
CA ASP A 33 8.47 9.31 30.90
C ASP A 33 9.40 8.85 32.03
N VAL A 34 10.68 9.20 31.90
CA VAL A 34 11.71 8.84 32.90
C VAL A 34 11.84 9.95 33.94
N ALA A 35 11.40 9.66 35.16
CA ALA A 35 11.48 10.60 36.27
C ALA A 35 12.93 11.06 36.54
N GLY A 36 13.16 12.37 36.45
CA GLY A 36 14.44 13.00 36.79
C GLY A 36 15.36 13.31 35.61
N ASP A 37 14.97 12.97 34.38
CA ASP A 37 15.67 13.42 33.18
C ASP A 37 15.10 14.76 32.69
N THR A 38 15.98 15.65 32.23
CA THR A 38 15.63 16.95 31.64
C THR A 38 15.40 16.89 30.13
N ALA A 39 15.77 15.76 29.50
CA ALA A 39 15.68 15.51 28.05
C ALA A 39 14.63 14.45 27.69
N ASP A 40 13.64 14.27 28.57
CA ASP A 40 12.62 13.23 28.47
C ASP A 40 11.59 13.50 27.35
N SER A 41 11.09 12.41 26.76
CA SER A 41 10.18 12.42 25.62
C SER A 41 8.82 13.01 25.94
N ARG A 42 8.29 12.79 27.15
CA ARG A 42 7.05 13.43 27.59
C ARG A 42 7.13 14.94 27.58
N THR A 43 8.20 15.52 28.13
CA THR A 43 8.39 16.98 28.16
C THR A 43 8.42 17.56 26.74
N ARG A 44 9.03 16.85 25.80
CA ARG A 44 9.08 17.24 24.39
C ARG A 44 7.73 17.11 23.69
N PHE A 45 6.96 16.10 24.03
CA PHE A 45 5.58 15.93 23.58
C PHE A 45 4.69 17.08 24.07
N GLU A 46 4.75 17.43 25.36
CA GLU A 46 3.99 18.54 25.95
C GLU A 46 4.37 19.90 25.34
N ARG A 47 5.62 20.07 24.92
CA ARG A 47 6.08 21.27 24.17
C ARG A 47 5.69 21.28 22.69
N GLY A 48 5.27 20.13 22.14
CA GLY A 48 4.91 19.98 20.73
C GLY A 48 6.10 19.72 19.78
N ASP A 49 7.25 19.31 20.31
CA ASP A 49 8.38 18.81 19.51
C ASP A 49 8.10 17.40 18.95
N ILE A 50 7.23 16.66 19.63
CA ILE A 50 6.62 15.43 19.16
C ILE A 50 5.13 15.71 18.93
N ALA A 51 4.60 15.36 17.77
CA ALA A 51 3.18 15.56 17.47
C ALA A 51 2.64 14.50 16.52
N PHE A 52 1.38 14.13 16.71
CA PHE A 52 0.64 13.23 15.82
C PHE A 52 -0.64 13.94 15.39
N ASN A 53 -0.74 14.33 14.11
CA ASN A 53 -1.96 14.95 13.61
C ASN A 53 -2.46 14.37 12.30
N ASN A 54 -3.76 14.26 12.17
CA ASN A 54 -4.41 13.74 10.96
C ASN A 54 -3.88 12.35 10.57
N ASN A 55 -3.79 11.44 11.54
CA ASN A 55 -3.29 10.08 11.32
C ASN A 55 -4.42 9.07 11.49
N ILE A 56 -4.31 7.94 10.81
CA ILE A 56 -5.21 6.80 10.96
C ILE A 56 -4.47 5.68 11.69
N TRP A 57 -5.15 5.10 12.67
CA TRP A 57 -4.61 4.04 13.51
C TRP A 57 -5.58 2.85 13.53
N TYR A 58 -5.15 1.67 13.08
CA TYR A 58 -6.03 0.51 12.98
C TYR A 58 -5.30 -0.84 12.99
N GLY A 59 -6.02 -1.95 13.13
CA GLY A 59 -5.48 -3.30 12.93
C GLY A 59 -4.42 -3.74 13.95
N PHE A 60 -4.45 -3.21 15.17
CA PHE A 60 -3.53 -3.60 16.23
C PHE A 60 -3.99 -4.87 16.94
N GLY A 61 -3.08 -5.81 17.22
CA GLY A 61 -3.46 -7.07 17.88
C GLY A 61 -3.96 -6.90 19.32
N GLY A 62 -3.58 -5.82 20.02
CA GLY A 62 -4.14 -5.45 21.31
C GLY A 62 -5.55 -4.85 21.22
N GLY A 63 -5.95 -4.36 20.04
CA GLY A 63 -7.28 -3.80 19.77
C GLY A 63 -7.26 -2.42 19.09
N ASN A 64 -8.43 -2.01 18.59
CA ASN A 64 -8.64 -0.72 17.90
C ASN A 64 -9.29 0.30 18.83
N ASN A 65 -8.65 0.58 19.97
CA ASN A 65 -9.04 1.65 20.90
C ASN A 65 -7.80 2.23 21.60
N LEU A 66 -7.92 3.43 22.16
CA LEU A 66 -6.78 4.13 22.78
C LEU A 66 -6.15 3.35 23.93
N ASP A 67 -6.95 2.65 24.75
CA ASP A 67 -6.44 1.88 25.88
C ASP A 67 -5.59 0.69 25.44
N SER A 68 -5.93 0.07 24.32
CA SER A 68 -5.11 -0.98 23.71
C SER A 68 -3.90 -0.47 22.94
N MET A 69 -3.96 0.76 22.40
CA MET A 69 -2.97 1.24 21.41
C MET A 69 -1.91 2.14 22.02
N ILE A 70 -2.26 2.95 23.01
CA ILE A 70 -1.35 3.92 23.63
C ILE A 70 -0.97 3.41 25.00
N VAL A 71 0.31 3.13 25.18
CA VAL A 71 0.86 2.56 26.43
C VAL A 71 0.56 3.49 27.60
N ASP A 72 0.86 4.78 27.43
CA ASP A 72 0.74 5.77 28.48
C ASP A 72 -0.65 6.39 28.58
N ASP A 73 -1.31 6.22 29.74
CA ASP A 73 -2.64 6.77 30.03
C ASP A 73 -2.70 8.29 29.80
N TRP A 74 -1.64 9.02 30.16
CA TRP A 74 -1.59 10.48 30.04
C TRP A 74 -1.62 10.94 28.57
N ALA A 75 -0.99 10.17 27.67
CA ALA A 75 -0.90 10.51 26.25
C ALA A 75 -2.23 10.30 25.53
N ARG A 76 -3.11 9.40 26.01
CA ARG A 76 -4.41 9.09 25.36
C ARG A 76 -5.28 10.31 25.12
N SER A 77 -5.26 11.27 26.04
CA SER A 77 -6.00 12.53 25.92
C SER A 77 -5.67 13.30 24.63
N TYR A 78 -4.40 13.31 24.23
CA TYR A 78 -3.94 13.96 23.01
C TYR A 78 -4.48 13.26 21.76
N PHE A 79 -4.47 11.93 21.75
CA PHE A 79 -5.00 11.14 20.64
C PHE A 79 -6.54 11.17 20.57
N ALA A 80 -7.23 11.36 21.71
CA ALA A 80 -8.68 11.53 21.77
C ALA A 80 -9.16 12.92 21.33
N ASP A 81 -8.28 13.94 21.34
CA ASP A 81 -8.63 15.31 21.01
C ASP A 81 -9.01 15.43 19.52
N PRO A 82 -10.26 15.83 19.20
CA PRO A 82 -10.71 15.99 17.81
C PRO A 82 -9.91 17.02 17.02
N SER A 83 -9.29 18.02 17.68
CA SER A 83 -8.46 19.02 17.00
C SER A 83 -7.16 18.43 16.43
N ASN A 84 -6.70 17.31 16.99
CA ASN A 84 -5.52 16.60 16.51
C ASN A 84 -5.85 15.63 15.35
N ASN A 85 -7.12 15.28 15.13
CA ASN A 85 -7.56 14.37 14.06
C ASN A 85 -6.81 13.02 14.04
N ASN A 86 -6.63 12.36 15.18
CA ASN A 86 -6.18 10.97 15.18
C ASN A 86 -7.40 10.05 15.12
N TRP A 87 -7.56 9.33 14.00
CA TRP A 87 -8.73 8.49 13.76
C TRP A 87 -8.43 7.02 14.02
N ILE A 88 -9.28 6.39 14.81
CA ILE A 88 -9.22 4.94 15.06
C ILE A 88 -10.28 4.27 14.20
N GLN A 89 -9.94 3.99 12.95
CA GLN A 89 -10.85 3.42 11.97
C GLN A 89 -10.08 2.72 10.85
N ASP A 90 -10.76 1.83 10.14
CA ASP A 90 -10.15 1.11 9.01
C ASP A 90 -9.64 2.10 7.95
N PRO A 91 -8.35 2.07 7.60
CA PRO A 91 -7.80 2.91 6.54
C PRO A 91 -8.34 2.56 5.16
N GLN A 92 -9.04 1.44 4.97
CA GLN A 92 -9.57 0.96 3.69
C GLN A 92 -8.46 0.90 2.62
N LEU A 93 -7.37 0.20 2.94
CA LEU A 93 -6.33 -0.09 1.96
C LEU A 93 -6.87 -1.08 0.92
N ALA A 94 -6.42 -0.94 -0.34
CA ALA A 94 -6.94 -1.73 -1.46
C ALA A 94 -6.66 -3.24 -1.31
N GLY A 95 -5.58 -3.61 -0.65
CA GLY A 95 -5.29 -4.99 -0.26
C GLY A 95 -4.01 -5.14 0.55
N ILE A 96 -4.08 -5.86 1.67
CA ILE A 96 -2.92 -6.28 2.45
C ILE A 96 -2.78 -7.80 2.33
N SER A 97 -1.65 -8.25 1.79
CA SER A 97 -1.30 -9.67 1.69
C SER A 97 0.12 -9.93 2.15
N ARG A 98 0.30 -11.00 2.93
CA ARG A 98 1.62 -11.51 3.37
C ARG A 98 2.11 -12.67 2.50
N THR A 99 1.42 -12.94 1.39
CA THR A 99 1.73 -14.03 0.46
C THR A 99 1.78 -13.51 -0.97
N ASN A 100 2.48 -14.21 -1.86
CA ASN A 100 2.52 -13.85 -3.28
C ASN A 100 1.27 -14.38 -4.02
N ASP A 101 0.12 -13.78 -3.71
CA ASP A 101 -1.20 -14.16 -4.22
C ASP A 101 -1.84 -13.08 -5.12
N GLY A 102 -1.12 -12.00 -5.41
CA GLY A 102 -1.59 -10.88 -6.24
C GLY A 102 -2.60 -9.95 -5.54
N ASN A 103 -2.80 -10.10 -4.23
CA ASN A 103 -3.71 -9.27 -3.44
C ASN A 103 -3.02 -8.12 -2.69
N LEU A 104 -1.69 -7.94 -2.83
CA LEU A 104 -0.97 -6.85 -2.17
C LEU A 104 -1.12 -5.53 -2.97
N ASP A 105 -1.92 -4.62 -2.44
CA ASP A 105 -2.07 -3.25 -2.89
C ASP A 105 -2.23 -2.31 -1.67
N PRO A 106 -1.12 -1.84 -1.08
CA PRO A 106 -1.15 -1.04 0.14
C PRO A 106 -1.59 0.42 -0.10
N ARG A 107 -2.13 0.76 -1.27
CA ARG A 107 -2.65 2.10 -1.55
C ARG A 107 -4.03 2.28 -0.90
N PRO A 108 -4.35 3.47 -0.37
CA PRO A 108 -5.70 3.77 0.09
C PRO A 108 -6.72 3.69 -1.05
N ALA A 109 -7.80 2.93 -0.87
CA ALA A 109 -8.90 2.87 -1.83
C ALA A 109 -9.58 4.25 -2.02
N ALA A 110 -10.38 4.41 -3.07
CA ALA A 110 -11.06 5.67 -3.38
C ALA A 110 -11.97 6.18 -2.23
N SER A 111 -12.59 5.26 -1.47
CA SER A 111 -13.43 5.58 -0.31
C SER A 111 -12.64 5.83 0.98
N SER A 112 -11.33 5.61 0.97
CA SER A 112 -10.51 5.63 2.17
C SER A 112 -10.60 6.97 2.89
N PRO A 113 -10.72 6.95 4.23
CA PRO A 113 -10.65 8.20 5.01
C PRO A 113 -9.32 8.93 4.84
N ALA A 114 -8.22 8.24 4.49
CA ALA A 114 -6.91 8.83 4.27
C ALA A 114 -6.90 9.89 3.14
N ARG A 115 -7.92 9.89 2.28
CA ARG A 115 -8.11 10.86 1.20
C ARG A 115 -8.85 12.13 1.62
N THR A 116 -9.24 12.24 2.89
CA THR A 116 -10.04 13.36 3.42
C THR A 116 -9.28 14.10 4.52
N ASN A 117 -9.60 15.39 4.74
CA ASN A 117 -9.04 16.23 5.79
C ASN A 117 -7.50 16.30 5.82
N VAL A 118 -6.84 16.17 4.66
CA VAL A 118 -5.37 16.16 4.54
C VAL A 118 -4.78 17.44 5.12
N LYS A 119 -3.88 17.30 6.10
CA LYS A 119 -3.15 18.42 6.68
C LYS A 119 -2.15 18.94 5.65
N ALA A 120 -2.13 20.25 5.42
CA ALA A 120 -1.19 20.85 4.48
C ALA A 120 0.26 20.52 4.87
N ALA A 121 1.08 20.20 3.86
CA ALA A 121 2.52 20.06 4.07
C ALA A 121 3.09 21.39 4.62
N PRO A 122 4.12 21.34 5.49
CA PRO A 122 4.81 22.54 5.92
C PRO A 122 5.28 23.36 4.72
N ALA A 123 5.17 24.69 4.80
CA ALA A 123 5.71 25.61 3.80
C ALA A 123 7.24 25.72 3.95
N ASP A 124 7.93 24.62 3.68
CA ASP A 124 9.36 24.45 3.89
C ASP A 124 10.01 23.93 2.60
N PRO A 125 11.08 24.58 2.08
CA PRO A 125 11.78 24.18 0.85
C PRO A 125 12.33 22.75 0.82
N TRP A 126 12.48 22.09 1.98
CA TRP A 126 12.93 20.70 2.05
C TRP A 126 11.83 19.69 1.71
N PHE A 127 10.56 20.12 1.64
CA PHE A 127 9.44 19.28 1.26
C PHE A 127 9.05 19.50 -0.20
N TYR A 128 8.99 18.41 -0.96
CA TYR A 128 8.42 18.40 -2.30
C TYR A 128 6.97 17.95 -2.22
N GLN A 129 6.06 18.79 -2.71
CA GLN A 129 4.67 18.38 -2.88
C GLN A 129 4.56 17.40 -4.03
N VAL A 130 3.85 16.30 -3.80
CA VAL A 130 3.59 15.25 -4.78
C VAL A 130 2.08 15.08 -4.95
N GLU A 131 1.67 14.60 -6.13
CA GLU A 131 0.24 14.41 -6.46
C GLU A 131 -0.29 13.02 -6.07
N TYR A 132 0.59 12.09 -5.67
CA TYR A 132 0.20 10.73 -5.28
C TYR A 132 -0.04 10.60 -3.77
N ILE A 133 -0.90 9.65 -3.39
CA ILE A 133 -1.31 9.39 -2.00
C ILE A 133 -0.62 8.12 -1.50
N GLY A 134 0.24 8.26 -0.48
CA GLY A 134 1.04 7.17 0.10
C GLY A 134 2.42 7.06 -0.55
N ALA A 135 3.10 5.93 -0.35
CA ALA A 135 4.40 5.70 -0.97
C ALA A 135 4.27 5.24 -2.43
N PHE A 136 3.11 4.73 -2.85
CA PHE A 136 2.94 4.05 -4.14
C PHE A 136 2.05 4.90 -5.06
N GLY A 137 2.65 5.45 -6.12
CA GLY A 137 1.91 6.10 -7.21
C GLY A 137 1.52 5.09 -8.30
N ASP A 138 1.47 5.56 -9.55
CA ASP A 138 1.25 4.71 -10.73
C ASP A 138 2.53 3.99 -11.18
N VAL A 139 3.64 4.15 -10.46
CA VAL A 139 4.91 3.47 -10.74
C VAL A 139 5.32 2.71 -9.49
N ASP A 140 5.60 1.42 -9.65
CA ASP A 140 6.18 0.60 -8.58
C ASP A 140 7.67 0.95 -8.39
N TRP A 141 7.93 1.96 -7.58
CA TRP A 141 9.28 2.39 -7.21
C TRP A 141 10.04 1.34 -6.39
N THR A 142 9.35 0.35 -5.80
CA THR A 142 10.00 -0.69 -4.98
C THR A 142 10.75 -1.73 -5.80
N ARG A 143 10.56 -1.71 -7.12
CA ARG A 143 11.15 -2.63 -8.07
C ARG A 143 12.67 -2.58 -8.04
N GLY A 144 13.29 -3.72 -7.75
CA GLY A 144 14.75 -3.89 -7.65
C GLY A 144 15.37 -3.32 -6.37
N TRP A 145 14.59 -2.63 -5.53
CA TRP A 145 15.06 -2.00 -4.30
C TRP A 145 14.61 -2.73 -3.03
N THR A 146 13.64 -3.62 -3.16
CA THR A 146 13.03 -4.30 -2.01
C THR A 146 13.08 -5.82 -2.16
N PHE A 147 13.10 -6.49 -1.01
CA PHE A 147 12.91 -7.94 -0.95
C PHE A 147 11.61 -8.38 -1.61
N LEU A 148 10.52 -7.59 -1.50
CA LEU A 148 9.24 -7.88 -2.16
C LEU A 148 9.41 -7.99 -3.68
N SER A 149 10.16 -7.05 -4.28
CA SER A 149 10.49 -7.12 -5.70
C SER A 149 11.37 -8.33 -6.04
N GLU A 150 12.33 -8.69 -5.18
CA GLU A 150 13.21 -9.86 -5.39
C GLU A 150 12.42 -11.17 -5.41
N VAL A 151 11.42 -11.31 -4.55
CA VAL A 151 10.55 -12.50 -4.51
C VAL A 151 9.38 -12.44 -5.50
N GLY A 152 9.35 -11.43 -6.37
CA GLY A 152 8.34 -11.28 -7.42
C GLY A 152 6.94 -10.98 -6.90
N VAL A 153 6.85 -10.31 -5.74
CA VAL A 153 5.59 -9.73 -5.25
C VAL A 153 5.46 -8.36 -5.92
N THR A 154 4.47 -8.23 -6.82
CA THR A 154 4.16 -6.94 -7.46
C THR A 154 3.34 -6.09 -6.49
N VAL A 155 3.71 -4.81 -6.33
CA VAL A 155 2.98 -3.87 -5.48
C VAL A 155 2.21 -2.89 -6.35
N GLY A 156 0.88 -2.90 -6.23
CA GLY A 156 0.00 -1.99 -6.95
C GLY A 156 -0.20 -2.37 -8.42
N ILE A 157 -1.43 -2.15 -8.90
CA ILE A 157 -1.74 -2.13 -10.33
C ILE A 157 -1.68 -0.66 -10.74
N GLU A 158 -0.89 -0.31 -11.76
CA GLU A 158 -0.88 1.07 -12.26
C GLU A 158 -2.27 1.34 -12.81
N GLU A 159 -3.06 2.18 -12.14
CA GLU A 159 -4.33 2.65 -12.66
C GLU A 159 -3.98 3.86 -13.52
N GLN A 160 -4.12 3.75 -14.83
CA GLN A 160 -3.69 4.83 -15.71
C GLN A 160 -4.68 5.99 -15.55
N PRO A 161 -4.27 7.16 -15.03
CA PRO A 161 -5.18 8.30 -14.98
C PRO A 161 -5.43 8.72 -16.42
N ALA A 162 -6.68 8.63 -16.86
CA ALA A 162 -7.08 9.19 -18.14
C ALA A 162 -6.84 10.71 -18.06
N ALA A 163 -5.85 11.18 -18.82
CA ALA A 163 -5.56 12.59 -18.94
C ALA A 163 -6.83 13.34 -19.37
N GLY A 164 -7.45 14.10 -18.47
CA GLY A 164 -8.57 15.00 -18.79
C GLY A 164 -10.00 14.47 -18.55
N GLY A 165 -10.20 13.43 -17.74
CA GLY A 165 -11.53 12.98 -17.32
C GLY A 165 -11.62 11.46 -17.26
N ILE A 166 -12.56 10.91 -16.49
CA ILE A 166 -12.76 9.46 -16.34
C ILE A 166 -13.21 8.89 -17.71
N ILE A 167 -12.27 8.53 -18.58
CA ILE A 167 -12.57 7.78 -19.80
C ILE A 167 -12.81 6.34 -19.36
N VAL A 168 -14.06 6.01 -19.05
CA VAL A 168 -14.48 4.64 -18.79
C VAL A 168 -14.35 3.85 -20.10
N PRO A 169 -13.56 2.77 -20.16
CA PRO A 169 -13.45 1.93 -21.34
C PRO A 169 -14.82 1.42 -21.79
N GLU A 170 -15.03 1.23 -23.08
CA GLU A 170 -16.32 0.71 -23.59
C GLU A 170 -16.42 -0.82 -23.46
N SER A 171 -15.29 -1.51 -23.30
CA SER A 171 -15.24 -2.97 -23.27
C SER A 171 -14.12 -3.52 -22.39
N PHE A 172 -14.29 -4.78 -21.98
CA PHE A 172 -13.23 -5.54 -21.33
C PHE A 172 -12.14 -5.87 -22.34
N THR A 173 -10.90 -5.46 -22.09
CA THR A 173 -9.77 -5.82 -22.94
C THR A 173 -8.58 -6.27 -22.10
N VAL A 174 -7.76 -7.16 -22.66
CA VAL A 174 -6.43 -7.50 -22.12
C VAL A 174 -5.44 -7.58 -23.28
N SER A 175 -4.35 -6.81 -23.20
CA SER A 175 -3.33 -6.71 -24.24
C SER A 175 -2.37 -7.90 -24.18
N GLN A 176 -1.67 -8.15 -25.28
CA GLN A 176 -0.51 -9.04 -25.24
C GLN A 176 0.56 -8.44 -24.34
N ASN A 177 1.23 -9.29 -23.56
CA ASN A 177 2.31 -8.82 -22.69
C ASN A 177 3.41 -8.14 -23.54
N TYR A 178 3.95 -7.02 -23.06
CA TYR A 178 5.03 -6.30 -23.74
C TYR A 178 6.20 -5.99 -22.78
N PRO A 179 7.45 -6.26 -23.17
CA PRO A 179 7.84 -6.95 -24.41
C PRO A 179 7.42 -8.44 -24.43
N ASN A 180 7.37 -9.05 -25.61
CA ASN A 180 7.24 -10.51 -25.76
C ASN A 180 7.96 -10.95 -27.05
N PRO A 181 9.08 -11.70 -26.97
CA PRO A 181 9.69 -12.26 -25.76
C PRO A 181 10.19 -11.21 -24.74
N PHE A 182 10.29 -11.57 -23.47
CA PHE A 182 10.71 -10.66 -22.38
C PHE A 182 11.89 -11.21 -21.57
N ASN A 183 12.66 -10.33 -20.92
CA ASN A 183 13.80 -10.68 -20.06
C ASN A 183 14.02 -9.63 -18.94
N PRO A 184 13.99 -10.02 -17.65
CA PRO A 184 13.08 -11.01 -17.08
C PRO A 184 11.68 -10.40 -16.83
N SER A 185 11.44 -9.15 -17.25
CA SER A 185 10.22 -8.43 -16.92
C SER A 185 9.38 -8.04 -18.13
N THR A 186 8.06 -8.01 -17.94
CA THR A 186 7.05 -7.59 -18.92
C THR A 186 5.93 -6.84 -18.20
N ARG A 187 5.09 -6.13 -18.95
CA ARG A 187 3.79 -5.67 -18.46
C ARG A 187 2.64 -6.29 -19.23
N ILE A 188 1.45 -6.28 -18.64
CA ILE A 188 0.18 -6.66 -19.26
C ILE A 188 -0.80 -5.52 -18.98
N ASP A 189 -1.39 -4.98 -20.05
CA ASP A 189 -2.34 -3.87 -19.95
C ASP A 189 -3.77 -4.43 -20.10
N PHE A 190 -4.72 -3.94 -19.33
CA PHE A 190 -6.12 -4.37 -19.42
C PHE A 190 -7.08 -3.21 -19.10
N SER A 191 -8.32 -3.31 -19.58
CA SER A 191 -9.35 -2.30 -19.38
C SER A 191 -10.65 -2.93 -18.89
N LEU A 192 -11.34 -2.23 -18.00
CA LEU A 192 -12.62 -2.65 -17.39
C LEU A 192 -13.67 -1.56 -17.64
N PRO A 193 -14.80 -1.87 -18.32
CA PRO A 193 -15.87 -0.90 -18.57
C PRO A 193 -16.77 -0.66 -17.35
N GLN A 194 -16.67 -1.53 -16.34
CA GLN A 194 -17.43 -1.47 -15.10
C GLN A 194 -16.63 -2.17 -14.01
N ASN A 195 -17.05 -2.00 -12.75
CA ASN A 195 -16.45 -2.71 -11.63
C ASN A 195 -16.54 -4.22 -11.84
N ALA A 196 -15.44 -4.94 -11.65
CA ALA A 196 -15.37 -6.38 -11.85
C ALA A 196 -14.31 -7.02 -10.96
N ASP A 197 -14.53 -8.28 -10.59
CA ASP A 197 -13.50 -9.11 -9.99
C ASP A 197 -12.54 -9.59 -11.08
N VAL A 198 -11.27 -9.15 -10.97
CA VAL A 198 -10.22 -9.45 -11.94
C VAL A 198 -9.28 -10.50 -11.38
N ASN A 199 -8.93 -11.47 -12.21
CA ASN A 199 -7.86 -12.42 -11.92
C ASN A 199 -6.92 -12.53 -13.12
N ILE A 200 -5.63 -12.33 -12.89
CA ILE A 200 -4.56 -12.61 -13.87
C ILE A 200 -3.63 -13.63 -13.24
N THR A 201 -3.69 -14.86 -13.75
CA THR A 201 -2.87 -15.97 -13.26
C THR A 201 -1.96 -16.49 -14.36
N VAL A 202 -0.69 -16.70 -14.05
CA VAL A 202 0.31 -17.25 -14.96
C VAL A 202 0.52 -18.74 -14.71
N TYR A 203 0.59 -19.51 -15.79
CA TYR A 203 0.80 -20.94 -15.84
C TYR A 203 2.02 -21.29 -16.68
N ASN A 204 2.70 -22.38 -16.32
CA ASN A 204 3.72 -22.99 -17.18
C ASN A 204 3.08 -23.96 -18.21
N VAL A 205 3.89 -24.53 -19.10
CA VAL A 205 3.42 -25.48 -20.14
C VAL A 205 2.79 -26.76 -19.60
N ARG A 206 3.02 -27.10 -18.32
CA ARG A 206 2.39 -28.25 -17.64
C ARG A 206 1.04 -27.88 -17.01
N GLY A 207 0.56 -26.65 -17.19
CA GLY A 207 -0.66 -26.15 -16.56
C GLY A 207 -0.50 -25.84 -15.07
N GLN A 208 0.72 -25.83 -14.54
CA GLN A 208 0.95 -25.48 -13.13
C GLN A 208 0.92 -23.95 -12.98
N LYS A 209 0.16 -23.45 -12.01
CA LYS A 209 0.16 -22.04 -11.63
C LYS A 209 1.53 -21.66 -11.08
N VAL A 210 2.16 -20.64 -11.65
CA VAL A 210 3.48 -20.15 -11.23
C VAL A 210 3.43 -18.77 -10.60
N ALA A 211 2.42 -17.95 -10.90
CA ALA A 211 2.21 -16.65 -10.28
C ALA A 211 0.75 -16.23 -10.38
N THR A 212 0.28 -15.44 -9.41
CA THR A 212 -0.95 -14.65 -9.54
C THR A 212 -0.55 -13.18 -9.56
N LEU A 213 -0.81 -12.49 -10.67
CA LEU A 213 -0.40 -11.09 -10.87
C LEU A 213 -1.47 -10.12 -10.38
N VAL A 214 -2.74 -10.48 -10.55
CA VAL A 214 -3.89 -9.70 -10.11
C VAL A 214 -4.90 -10.65 -9.52
N ASN A 215 -5.47 -10.28 -8.37
CA ASN A 215 -6.59 -10.96 -7.78
C ASN A 215 -7.45 -9.96 -6.99
N GLY A 216 -8.76 -9.95 -7.26
CA GLY A 216 -9.74 -9.15 -6.51
C GLY A 216 -10.49 -8.09 -7.31
N SER A 217 -11.35 -7.35 -6.61
CA SER A 217 -12.25 -6.37 -7.23
C SER A 217 -11.50 -5.12 -7.70
N ARG A 218 -11.85 -4.63 -8.90
CA ARG A 218 -11.31 -3.40 -9.49
C ARG A 218 -12.45 -2.55 -10.04
N ALA A 219 -12.27 -1.24 -10.00
CA ALA A 219 -13.24 -0.29 -10.53
C ALA A 219 -13.20 -0.26 -12.06
N ALA A 220 -14.13 0.45 -12.69
CA ALA A 220 -14.05 0.74 -14.12
C ALA A 220 -12.81 1.62 -14.41
N GLY A 221 -11.98 1.23 -15.37
CA GLY A 221 -10.72 1.92 -15.65
C GLY A 221 -9.75 1.14 -16.53
N SER A 222 -8.60 1.75 -16.80
CA SER A 222 -7.47 1.13 -17.51
C SER A 222 -6.33 0.87 -16.54
N TYR A 223 -5.71 -0.30 -16.69
CA TYR A 223 -4.80 -0.85 -15.71
C TYR A 223 -3.58 -1.47 -16.39
N THR A 224 -2.42 -1.33 -15.74
CA THR A 224 -1.18 -2.02 -16.12
C THR A 224 -0.68 -2.85 -14.95
N VAL A 225 -0.40 -4.13 -15.20
CA VAL A 225 0.27 -5.00 -14.23
C VAL A 225 1.68 -5.34 -14.74
N ASN A 226 2.67 -5.08 -13.90
CA ASN A 226 4.06 -5.47 -14.14
C ASN A 226 4.31 -6.87 -13.59
N TRP A 227 5.09 -7.67 -14.33
CA TRP A 227 5.52 -8.98 -13.88
C TRP A 227 7.02 -9.15 -14.07
N ASN A 228 7.72 -9.48 -12.98
CA ASN A 228 9.11 -9.91 -12.99
C ASN A 228 9.19 -11.43 -12.81
N ALA A 229 9.68 -12.13 -13.83
CA ALA A 229 9.84 -13.59 -13.83
C ALA A 229 11.29 -14.02 -13.56
N GLU A 230 12.07 -13.19 -12.87
CA GLU A 230 13.50 -13.44 -12.59
C GLU A 230 13.76 -14.76 -11.88
N ASN A 231 12.83 -15.24 -11.05
CA ASN A 231 12.98 -16.54 -10.36
C ASN A 231 12.48 -17.74 -11.18
N LEU A 232 12.07 -17.54 -12.42
CA LEU A 232 11.55 -18.59 -13.30
C LEU A 232 12.57 -18.95 -14.40
N PRO A 233 12.57 -20.22 -14.88
CA PRO A 233 13.39 -20.64 -16.00
C PRO A 233 12.87 -20.06 -17.32
N SER A 234 13.77 -19.82 -18.29
CA SER A 234 13.39 -19.45 -19.66
C SER A 234 12.45 -20.49 -20.26
N GLY A 235 11.46 -20.02 -21.03
CA GLY A 235 10.46 -20.91 -21.60
C GLY A 235 9.16 -20.22 -21.95
N VAL A 236 8.17 -21.05 -22.29
CA VAL A 236 6.82 -20.62 -22.64
C VAL A 236 5.94 -20.61 -21.40
N TYR A 237 5.21 -19.52 -21.22
CA TYR A 237 4.19 -19.36 -20.20
C TYR A 237 2.87 -18.96 -20.84
N MET A 238 1.78 -19.14 -20.12
CA MET A 238 0.47 -18.63 -20.51
C MET A 238 -0.12 -17.88 -19.33
N TYR A 239 -0.60 -16.66 -19.53
CA TYR A 239 -1.46 -16.04 -18.54
C TYR A 239 -2.92 -16.21 -18.94
N ARG A 240 -3.78 -16.33 -17.93
CA ARG A 240 -5.23 -16.33 -18.03
C ARG A 240 -5.76 -15.09 -17.32
N PHE A 241 -6.49 -14.28 -18.06
CA PHE A 241 -7.23 -13.12 -17.56
C PHE A 241 -8.70 -13.51 -17.39
N THR A 242 -9.29 -13.18 -16.26
CA THR A 242 -10.74 -13.25 -16.06
C THR A 242 -11.25 -11.96 -15.46
N ALA A 243 -12.32 -11.40 -16.01
CA ALA A 243 -13.04 -10.24 -15.45
C ALA A 243 -14.54 -10.41 -15.70
N GLY A 244 -15.32 -10.63 -14.64
CA GLY A 244 -16.73 -11.02 -14.76
C GLY A 244 -16.90 -12.28 -15.62
N ASN A 245 -17.60 -12.17 -16.76
CA ASN A 245 -17.83 -13.28 -17.69
C ASN A 245 -16.75 -13.41 -18.78
N VAL A 246 -15.78 -12.48 -18.84
CA VAL A 246 -14.73 -12.49 -19.85
C VAL A 246 -13.58 -13.37 -19.38
N VAL A 247 -13.15 -14.31 -20.22
CA VAL A 247 -12.00 -15.17 -19.99
C VAL A 247 -11.12 -15.13 -21.22
N GLU A 248 -9.90 -14.65 -21.07
CA GLU A 248 -8.92 -14.53 -22.13
C GLU A 248 -7.63 -15.22 -21.72
N SER A 249 -6.85 -15.72 -22.67
CA SER A 249 -5.55 -16.34 -22.39
C SER A 249 -4.56 -16.03 -23.48
N ARG A 250 -3.33 -15.66 -23.10
CA ARG A 250 -2.26 -15.40 -24.08
C ARG A 250 -0.94 -16.02 -23.68
N LYS A 251 -0.14 -16.33 -24.71
CA LYS A 251 1.17 -16.97 -24.60
C LYS A 251 2.27 -15.92 -24.44
N MET A 252 3.16 -16.16 -23.48
CA MET A 252 4.34 -15.36 -23.19
C MET A 252 5.61 -16.19 -23.38
N MET A 253 6.71 -15.55 -23.79
CA MET A 253 8.03 -16.19 -23.92
C MET A 253 9.05 -15.46 -23.05
N LEU A 254 9.55 -16.13 -22.01
CA LEU A 254 10.65 -15.64 -21.19
C LEU A 254 11.98 -16.09 -21.79
N LEU A 255 12.86 -15.13 -22.07
CA LEU A 255 14.25 -15.37 -22.44
C LEU A 255 15.14 -14.87 -21.29
N LYS A 256 16.16 -15.64 -20.92
CA LYS A 256 17.25 -15.18 -20.06
C LYS A 256 18.54 -15.22 -20.85
#